data_AF-A0A1H4EIF4-F1
#
_entry.id   AF-A0A1H4EIF4-F1
#
_cell.length_a   1.000
_cell.length_b   1.000
_cell.length_c   1.000
_cell.angle_alpha   90.00
_cell.angle_beta   90.00
_cell.angle_gamma   90.00
#
_symmetry.space_group_name_H-M   'P 1'
#
loop_
_entity.id
_entity.type
_entity.pdbx_description
1 polymer ?
#
loop_
_entity_poly.entity_id
_entity_poly.type
_entity_poly.pdbx_seq_one_letter_code
_entity_poly.pdbx_strand_id
1 'polypeptide(L)'
;MITLHTVAGEQAGIDKTHSVMGRILKNVNYLGNDTYPAIIDKEIFDKAEEVRDKRAKDLGRVVELAAFTSPPPKERFKMRKADNKMPVDPFAKAEYLYSLIESEE
;
A
#
# COMPACT_ATOMS: atom_id res chain seq x y z
N MET A 1 9.38 23.76 12.04
CA MET A 1 8.74 23.33 10.79
C MET A 1 9.84 22.72 9.93
N ILE A 2 9.99 21.40 9.91
CA ILE A 2 11.06 20.74 9.16
C ILE A 2 10.56 20.61 7.73
N THR A 3 10.98 21.49 6.84
CA THR A 3 10.70 21.34 5.42
C THR A 3 11.57 20.21 4.87
N LEU A 4 10.92 19.13 4.42
CA LEU A 4 11.56 17.98 3.78
C LEU A 4 11.97 18.32 2.33
N HIS A 5 12.85 19.30 2.17
CA HIS A 5 13.52 19.55 0.90
C HIS A 5 14.58 18.47 0.69
N THR A 6 14.70 17.97 -0.53
CA THR A 6 15.80 17.07 -0.89
C THR A 6 16.97 17.89 -1.38
N VAL A 7 18.19 17.58 -0.94
CA VAL A 7 19.45 18.20 -1.39
C VAL A 7 19.54 18.27 -2.93
N ALA A 8 19.09 17.23 -3.62
CA ALA A 8 19.05 17.18 -5.08
C ALA A 8 18.04 18.16 -5.72
N GLY A 9 16.93 18.46 -5.03
CA GLY A 9 15.93 19.43 -5.48
C GLY A 9 16.45 20.86 -5.35
N GLU A 10 17.06 21.19 -4.21
CA GLU A 10 17.69 22.50 -3.99
C GLU A 10 18.81 22.77 -5.00
N GLN A 11 19.68 21.78 -5.25
CA GLN A 11 20.75 21.89 -6.26
C GLN A 11 20.21 22.10 -7.68
N ALA A 12 19.03 21.55 -8.00
CA ALA A 12 18.37 21.73 -9.28
C ALA A 12 17.54 23.02 -9.35
N GLY A 13 17.49 23.83 -8.28
CA GLY A 13 16.62 25.00 -8.19
C GLY A 13 15.12 24.65 -8.09
N ILE A 14 14.80 23.42 -7.71
CA ILE A 14 13.43 22.90 -7.62
C ILE A 14 13.03 22.81 -6.14
N ASP A 15 12.22 23.77 -5.70
CA ASP A 15 11.63 23.76 -4.36
C ASP A 15 10.41 22.82 -4.31
N LYS A 16 10.68 21.52 -4.18
CA LYS A 16 9.66 20.46 -4.05
C LYS A 16 10.07 19.39 -3.05
N THR A 17 9.07 18.66 -2.55
CA THR A 17 9.27 17.55 -1.62
C THR A 17 9.86 16.32 -2.31
N HIS A 18 10.48 15.44 -1.51
CA HIS A 18 11.09 14.20 -2.00
C HIS A 18 10.13 13.32 -2.84
N SER A 19 8.84 13.28 -2.49
CA SER A 19 7.84 12.51 -3.23
C SER A 19 7.58 13.09 -4.62
N VAL A 20 7.55 14.42 -4.74
CA VAL A 20 7.36 15.12 -6.03
C VAL A 20 8.60 14.97 -6.90
N MET A 21 9.80 15.11 -6.33
CA MET A 21 11.06 14.84 -7.04
C MET A 21 11.09 13.40 -7.58
N GLY A 22 10.58 12.45 -6.79
CA GLY A 22 10.39 11.07 -7.22
C GLY A 22 9.47 10.92 -8.43
N ARG A 23 8.41 11.73 -8.56
CA ARG A 23 7.50 11.71 -9.72
C ARG A 23 8.11 12.36 -10.96
N ILE A 24 8.84 13.46 -10.78
CA ILE A 24 9.56 14.14 -11.86
C ILE A 24 10.49 13.13 -12.54
N LEU A 25 11.31 12.41 -11.76
CA LEU A 25 12.26 11.42 -12.30
C LEU A 25 11.60 10.21 -13.00
N LYS A 26 10.30 9.98 -12.84
CA LYS A 26 9.56 8.84 -13.43
C LYS A 26 8.66 9.25 -14.60
N ASN A 27 8.69 10.51 -15.01
CA ASN A 27 7.75 11.00 -16.00
C ASN A 27 8.14 10.54 -17.41
N VAL A 28 7.39 9.58 -17.94
CA VAL A 28 7.58 8.99 -19.27
C VAL A 28 7.39 10.02 -20.39
N ASN A 29 6.63 11.10 -20.15
CA ASN A 29 6.41 12.15 -21.15
C ASN A 29 7.72 12.85 -21.56
N TYR A 30 8.80 12.74 -20.77
CA TYR A 30 10.11 13.29 -21.15
C TYR A 30 10.78 12.53 -22.31
N LEU A 31 10.32 11.33 -22.64
CA LEU A 31 10.76 10.59 -23.84
C LEU A 31 10.13 11.13 -25.12
N GLY A 32 9.19 12.07 -24.99
CA GLY A 32 8.40 12.58 -26.09
C GLY A 32 7.16 11.73 -26.36
N ASN A 33 6.11 12.39 -26.84
CA ASN A 33 4.88 11.77 -27.32
C ASN A 33 4.30 12.64 -28.46
N ASP A 34 3.10 12.32 -28.94
CA ASP A 34 2.46 13.04 -30.05
C ASP A 34 2.21 14.54 -29.75
N THR A 35 2.21 14.92 -28.47
CA THR A 35 1.92 16.29 -27.99
C THR A 35 3.17 17.04 -27.51
N TYR A 36 4.17 16.35 -26.97
CA TYR A 36 5.35 16.93 -26.36
C TYR A 36 6.64 16.41 -27.00
N PRO A 37 7.61 17.29 -27.33
CA PRO A 37 8.90 16.85 -27.83
C PRO A 37 9.68 16.10 -26.74
N ALA A 38 10.57 15.20 -27.16
CA ALA A 38 11.47 14.50 -26.26
C ALA A 38 12.45 15.49 -25.61
N ILE A 39 12.60 15.39 -24.29
CA ILE A 39 13.52 16.19 -23.48
C ILE A 39 14.73 15.34 -23.07
N ILE A 40 14.56 14.02 -22.91
CA ILE A 40 15.59 13.09 -22.47
C ILE A 40 15.52 11.83 -23.34
N ASP A 41 16.69 11.27 -23.68
CA ASP A 41 16.77 10.01 -24.40
C ASP A 41 16.32 8.82 -23.55
N LYS A 42 15.70 7.85 -24.19
CA LYS A 42 15.22 6.62 -23.55
C LYS A 42 16.33 5.90 -22.78
N GLU A 43 17.52 5.80 -23.35
CA GLU A 43 18.66 5.15 -22.69
C GLU A 43 19.06 5.81 -21.37
N ILE A 44 18.96 7.14 -21.29
CA ILE A 44 19.30 7.90 -20.08
C ILE A 44 18.21 7.71 -19.03
N PHE A 45 16.95 7.74 -19.46
CA PHE A 45 15.79 7.49 -18.60
C PHE A 45 15.84 6.09 -17.97
N ASP A 46 16.10 5.06 -18.78
CA ASP A 46 16.16 3.67 -18.33
C ASP A 46 17.30 3.47 -17.32
N LYS A 47 18.49 4.04 -17.58
CA LYS A 47 19.61 4.03 -16.63
C LYS A 47 19.26 4.69 -15.30
N ALA A 48 18.48 5.77 -15.32
CA ALA A 48 18.05 6.45 -14.09
C ALA A 48 17.04 5.62 -13.29
N GLU A 49 16.09 4.95 -13.96
CA GLU A 49 15.17 4.00 -13.33
C GLU A 49 15.92 2.80 -12.73
N GLU A 50 16.91 2.23 -13.42
CA GLU A 50 17.72 1.14 -12.87
C GLU A 50 18.42 1.50 -11.55
N VAL A 51 19.00 2.71 -11.45
CA VAL A 51 19.64 3.19 -10.21
C VAL A 51 18.62 3.34 -9.10
N ARG A 52 17.40 3.79 -9.42
CA ARG A 52 16.30 3.95 -8.46
C ARG A 52 15.82 2.60 -7.96
N ASP A 53 15.69 1.62 -8.84
CA ASP A 53 15.28 0.26 -8.50
C ASP A 53 16.34 -0.44 -7.64
N LYS A 54 17.62 -0.29 -7.99
CA LYS A 54 18.74 -0.76 -7.14
C LYS A 54 18.64 -0.17 -5.74
N ARG A 55 18.49 1.16 -5.62
CA ARG A 55 18.33 1.82 -4.31
C ARG A 55 17.08 1.37 -3.56
N ALA A 56 15.97 1.11 -4.25
CA ALA A 56 14.75 0.63 -3.62
C ALA A 56 14.93 -0.79 -3.04
N LYS A 57 15.67 -1.65 -3.76
CA LYS A 57 16.07 -2.98 -3.28
C LYS A 57 17.02 -2.88 -2.09
N ASP A 58 18.07 -2.06 -2.18
CA ASP A 58 19.06 -1.87 -1.10
C ASP A 58 18.42 -1.36 0.20
N LEU A 59 17.40 -0.50 0.09
CA LEU A 59 16.64 0.03 1.22
C LEU A 59 15.54 -0.92 1.73
N GLY A 60 15.44 -2.14 1.19
CA GLY A 60 14.41 -3.12 1.56
C GLY A 60 12.98 -2.66 1.28
N ARG A 61 12.78 -1.67 0.39
CA ARG A 61 11.46 -1.14 0.01
C ARG A 61 10.77 -2.00 -1.04
N VAL A 62 11.55 -2.78 -1.77
CA VAL A 62 11.04 -3.86 -2.63
C VAL A 62 10.91 -5.10 -1.76
N VAL A 63 9.87 -5.14 -0.93
CA VAL A 63 9.42 -6.39 -0.32
C VAL A 63 8.61 -7.08 -1.42
N GLU A 64 9.11 -8.18 -1.98
CA GLU A 64 8.20 -9.15 -2.57
C GLU A 64 7.23 -9.50 -1.45
N LEU A 65 6.01 -8.98 -1.53
CA LEU A 65 4.94 -9.37 -0.63
C LEU A 65 4.76 -10.86 -0.90
N ALA A 66 5.44 -11.70 -0.12
CA ALA A 66 5.15 -13.12 -0.07
C ALA A 66 3.63 -13.21 0.00
N ALA A 67 3.03 -13.96 -0.94
CA ALA A 67 1.58 -14.09 -0.98
C ALA A 67 1.14 -14.40 0.45
N PHE A 68 0.38 -13.48 1.05
CA PHE A 68 -0.16 -13.70 2.38
C PHE A 68 -1.04 -14.93 2.24
N THR A 69 -0.52 -16.10 2.60
CA THR A 69 -1.31 -17.32 2.72
C THR A 69 -2.11 -17.21 4.01
N SER A 70 -3.01 -16.23 4.05
CA SER A 70 -4.08 -16.26 5.02
C SER A 70 -4.89 -17.52 4.70
N PRO A 71 -5.31 -18.31 5.71
CA PRO A 71 -6.37 -19.27 5.48
C PRO A 71 -7.56 -18.54 4.83
N PRO A 72 -8.30 -19.21 3.92
CA PRO A 72 -9.49 -18.62 3.33
C PRO A 72 -10.45 -18.18 4.45
N PRO A 73 -11.19 -17.06 4.27
CA PRO A 73 -12.16 -16.64 5.26
C PRO A 73 -13.18 -17.76 5.48
N LYS A 74 -13.62 -17.95 6.73
CA LYS A 74 -14.72 -18.88 7.01
C LYS A 74 -16.02 -18.23 6.53
N GLU A 75 -16.68 -18.86 5.57
CA GLU A 75 -17.90 -18.31 4.93
C GLU A 75 -19.20 -18.85 5.53
N ARG A 76 -19.11 -19.94 6.30
CA ARG A 76 -20.27 -20.64 6.87
C ARG A 76 -20.21 -20.64 8.39
N PHE A 77 -21.35 -20.33 9.01
CA PHE A 77 -21.52 -20.28 10.45
C PHE A 77 -22.84 -20.93 10.83
N LYS A 78 -22.84 -21.64 11.96
CA LYS A 78 -24.02 -22.22 12.58
C LYS A 78 -24.18 -21.69 13.99
N MET A 79 -25.41 -21.64 14.46
CA MET A 79 -25.72 -21.24 15.82
C MET A 79 -26.11 -22.47 16.64
N ARG A 80 -25.48 -22.64 17.80
CA ARG A 80 -25.90 -23.66 18.76
C ARG A 80 -27.30 -23.32 19.31
N LYS A 81 -28.09 -24.33 19.70
CA LYS A 81 -29.37 -24.11 20.36
C LYS A 81 -29.16 -23.31 21.65
N ALA A 82 -29.86 -22.19 21.76
CA ALA A 82 -29.86 -21.37 22.97
C ALA A 82 -30.64 -22.07 24.09
N ASP A 83 -30.16 -21.94 25.32
CA ASP A 83 -30.89 -22.41 26.49
C ASP A 83 -32.13 -21.54 26.74
N ASN A 84 -33.16 -22.14 27.33
CA ASN A 84 -34.41 -21.43 27.65
C ASN A 84 -34.22 -20.31 28.69
N LYS A 85 -33.10 -20.29 29.42
CA LYS A 85 -32.78 -19.24 30.40
C LYS A 85 -31.91 -18.16 29.76
N MET A 86 -32.55 -17.18 29.13
CA MET A 86 -31.87 -16.01 28.61
C MET A 86 -31.71 -14.92 29.68
N PRO A 87 -30.58 -14.19 29.69
CA PRO A 87 -30.43 -12.99 30.50
C PRO A 87 -31.52 -11.95 30.18
N VAL A 88 -31.98 -11.23 31.21
CA VAL A 88 -32.95 -10.13 31.07
C VAL A 88 -32.26 -8.89 30.50
N ASP A 89 -31.00 -8.68 30.87
CA ASP A 89 -30.19 -7.56 30.38
C ASP A 89 -29.92 -7.69 28.87
N PRO A 90 -30.23 -6.66 28.05
CA PRO A 90 -30.05 -6.72 26.60
C PRO A 90 -28.60 -6.95 26.15
N PHE A 91 -27.61 -6.41 26.86
CA PHE A 91 -26.20 -6.57 26.50
C PHE A 91 -25.72 -8.00 26.81
N ALA A 92 -26.03 -8.50 28.01
CA ALA A 92 -25.71 -9.87 28.39
C ALA A 92 -26.42 -10.90 27.49
N LYS A 93 -27.64 -10.60 27.04
CA LYS A 93 -28.37 -11.44 26.09
C LYS A 93 -27.69 -11.47 24.72
N ALA A 94 -27.23 -10.32 24.22
CA ALA A 94 -26.51 -10.24 22.95
C ALA A 94 -25.18 -10.99 23.03
N GLU A 95 -24.40 -10.77 24.10
CA GLU A 95 -23.14 -11.47 24.36
C GLU A 95 -23.33 -13.00 24.37
N TYR A 96 -24.34 -13.47 25.11
CA TYR A 96 -24.68 -14.89 25.15
C TYR A 96 -25.03 -15.44 23.75
N LEU A 97 -25.87 -14.74 22.98
CA LEU A 97 -26.24 -15.18 21.63
C LEU A 97 -25.04 -15.22 20.68
N TYR A 98 -24.16 -14.22 20.71
CA TYR A 98 -22.96 -14.21 19.86
C TYR A 98 -21.98 -15.33 20.24
N SER A 99 -21.90 -15.70 21.51
CA SER A 99 -21.07 -16.83 21.97
C SER A 99 -21.51 -18.20 21.41
N LEU A 100 -22.75 -18.31 20.92
CA LEU A 100 -23.30 -19.55 20.33
C LEU A 100 -22.98 -19.71 18.85
N ILE A 101 -22.39 -18.70 18.20
CA ILE A 101 -22.01 -18.76 16.79
C ILE A 101 -20.71 -19.54 16.66
N GLU A 102 -20.76 -20.65 15.94
CA GLU A 102 -19.61 -21.48 15.59
C GLU A 102 -19.40 -21.43 14.08
N SER A 103 -18.15 -21.37 13.64
CA SER A 103 -17.84 -21.53 12.22
C SER A 103 -18.00 -22.99 11.80
N GLU A 104 -18.59 -23.24 10.64
CA GLU A 104 -18.58 -24.56 10.03
C GLU A 104 -17.24 -24.84 9.35
N GLU A 105 -16.89 -26.11 9.21
CA GLU A 105 -15.76 -26.56 8.35
C GLU A 105 -16.16 -26.57 6.86
#